data_AF-A0A935FC14-F1
#
_entry.id   AF-A0A935FC14-F1
#
_cell.length_a   1.000
_cell.length_b   1.000
_cell.length_c   1.000
_cell.angle_alpha   90.00
_cell.angle_beta   90.00
_cell.angle_gamma   90.00
#
_symmetry.space_group_name_H-M   'P 1'
#
loop_
_entity.id
_entity.type
_entity.pdbx_description
1 polymer ?
#
loop_
_entity_poly.entity_id
_entity_poly.type
_entity_poly.pdbx_seq_one_letter_code
_entity_poly.pdbx_strand_id
1 'polypeptide(L)'
;MHNQFQGILEELTLEEKYVDVFKDQLRLIYKELNANKDKANAEFQRQINEIETKLERLEERFINEEIKPDLYEKFAKKLRQEKQAIEENMKGCPVSGSNLDYFINRSVEISTELPSLWASSDYSNIQKLQNLIFPEGIYYNKKKDESRSTKVNSVFLQIARLKKVSCQNEKGLQAEKPLKSLW
;
A
#
# COMPACT_ATOMS: atom_id res chain seq x y z
N MET A 1 12.85 4.62 26.82
CA MET A 1 11.83 4.36 25.78
C MET A 1 12.26 4.84 24.38
N HIS A 2 12.60 6.12 24.15
CA HIS A 2 12.96 6.61 22.81
C HIS A 2 14.16 5.88 22.18
N ASN A 3 15.28 5.75 22.89
CA ASN A 3 16.48 5.07 22.38
C ASN A 3 16.31 3.55 22.18
N GLN A 4 15.49 2.88 23.01
CA GLN A 4 15.20 1.45 22.86
C GLN A 4 14.36 1.18 21.60
N PHE A 5 13.40 2.07 21.32
CA PHE A 5 12.56 1.96 20.12
C PHE A 5 13.36 2.26 18.85
N GLN A 6 14.33 3.17 18.91
CA GLN A 6 15.21 3.45 17.78
C GLN A 6 16.02 2.21 17.35
N GLY A 7 16.62 1.46 18.29
CA GLY A 7 17.34 0.23 17.96
C GLY A 7 16.44 -0.86 17.34
N ILE A 8 15.20 -0.94 17.80
CA ILE A 8 14.14 -1.77 17.21
C ILE A 8 13.89 -1.40 15.73
N LEU A 9 13.80 -0.10 15.42
CA LEU A 9 13.59 0.37 14.06
C LEU A 9 14.79 0.05 13.16
N GLU A 10 16.02 0.18 13.67
CA GLU A 10 17.24 -0.17 12.93
C GLU A 10 17.30 -1.67 12.55
N GLU A 11 16.83 -2.57 13.41
CA GLU A 11 16.73 -4.00 13.08
C GLU A 11 15.67 -4.30 12.02
N LEU A 12 14.61 -3.49 11.96
CA LEU A 12 13.49 -3.64 11.02
C LEU A 12 13.70 -2.86 9.71
N THR A 13 14.77 -2.06 9.62
CA THR A 13 15.11 -1.25 8.45
C THR A 13 15.69 -2.12 7.33
N LEU A 14 15.14 -1.97 6.13
CA LEU A 14 15.57 -2.65 4.92
C LEU A 14 16.94 -2.11 4.47
N GLU A 15 17.88 -3.02 4.24
CA GLU A 15 19.19 -2.66 3.68
C GLU A 15 19.09 -2.43 2.18
N GLU A 16 19.85 -1.46 1.66
CA GLU A 16 19.84 -1.05 0.25
C GLU A 16 20.03 -2.23 -0.71
N LYS A 17 20.90 -3.18 -0.36
CA LYS A 17 21.19 -4.37 -1.20
C LYS A 17 19.98 -5.28 -1.45
N TYR A 18 18.92 -5.18 -0.64
CA TYR A 18 17.69 -5.97 -0.78
C TYR A 18 16.54 -5.18 -1.43
N VAL A 19 16.73 -3.89 -1.73
CA VAL A 19 15.67 -3.02 -2.24
C VAL A 19 15.07 -3.54 -3.55
N ASP A 20 15.91 -3.96 -4.50
CA ASP A 20 15.43 -4.42 -5.80
C ASP A 20 14.60 -5.71 -5.68
N VAL A 21 15.10 -6.69 -4.92
CA VAL A 21 14.37 -7.94 -4.64
C VAL A 21 13.06 -7.67 -3.90
N PHE A 22 13.06 -6.70 -2.97
CA PHE A 22 11.86 -6.30 -2.26
C PHE A 22 10.81 -5.67 -3.19
N LYS A 23 11.23 -4.80 -4.11
CA LYS A 23 10.35 -4.22 -5.14
C LYS A 23 9.76 -5.31 -6.03
N ASP A 24 10.56 -6.28 -6.47
CA ASP A 24 10.10 -7.37 -7.32
C ASP A 24 9.08 -8.26 -6.60
N GLN A 25 9.31 -8.55 -5.31
CA GLN A 25 8.35 -9.29 -4.51
C GLN A 25 7.02 -8.53 -4.35
N LEU A 26 7.05 -7.21 -4.13
CA LEU A 26 5.83 -6.39 -4.07
C LEU A 26 5.06 -6.40 -5.40
N ARG A 27 5.78 -6.32 -6.54
CA ARG A 27 5.15 -6.45 -7.87
C ARG A 27 4.52 -7.81 -8.08
N LEU A 28 5.18 -8.89 -7.64
CA LEU A 28 4.66 -10.24 -7.75
C LEU A 28 3.38 -10.41 -6.92
N ILE A 29 3.41 -10.00 -5.65
CA ILE A 29 2.24 -10.05 -4.76
C ILE A 29 1.07 -9.23 -5.33
N TYR A 30 1.35 -8.02 -5.85
CA TYR A 30 0.32 -7.22 -6.50
C TYR A 30 -0.31 -7.98 -7.66
N LYS A 31 0.49 -8.56 -8.57
CA LYS A 31 -0.01 -9.32 -9.72
C LYS A 31 -0.86 -10.50 -9.28
N GLU A 32 -0.43 -11.26 -8.27
CA GLU A 32 -1.16 -12.43 -7.77
C GLU A 32 -2.51 -12.04 -7.15
N LEU A 33 -2.54 -10.99 -6.32
CA LEU A 33 -3.75 -10.57 -5.61
C LEU A 33 -4.72 -9.79 -6.48
N ASN A 34 -4.22 -9.11 -7.53
CA ASN A 34 -5.01 -8.19 -8.33
C ASN A 34 -5.22 -8.63 -9.79
N ALA A 35 -4.70 -9.78 -10.25
CA ALA A 35 -4.90 -10.25 -11.62
C ALA A 35 -6.38 -10.26 -12.09
N ASN A 36 -7.31 -10.68 -11.22
CA ASN A 36 -8.74 -10.68 -11.53
C ASN A 36 -9.37 -9.28 -11.38
N LYS A 37 -8.89 -8.47 -10.43
CA LYS A 37 -9.37 -7.11 -10.20
C LYS A 37 -8.93 -6.15 -11.31
N ASP A 38 -7.71 -6.27 -11.80
CA ASP A 38 -7.19 -5.47 -12.91
C ASP A 38 -7.94 -5.77 -14.21
N LYS A 39 -8.29 -7.05 -14.47
CA LYS A 39 -9.15 -7.41 -15.60
C LYS A 39 -10.55 -6.80 -15.48
N ALA A 40 -11.15 -6.88 -14.30
CA ALA A 40 -12.45 -6.26 -14.03
C ALA A 40 -12.38 -4.72 -14.16
N ASN A 41 -11.36 -4.09 -13.60
CA ASN A 41 -11.14 -2.64 -13.69
C ASN A 41 -10.91 -2.17 -15.13
N ALA A 42 -10.12 -2.92 -15.92
CA ALA A 42 -9.91 -2.60 -17.33
C ALA A 42 -11.22 -2.69 -18.13
N GLU A 43 -12.06 -3.69 -17.84
CA GLU A 43 -13.38 -3.82 -18.46
C GLU A 43 -14.32 -2.69 -18.03
N PHE A 44 -14.36 -2.33 -16.74
CA PHE A 44 -15.14 -1.18 -16.27
C PHE A 44 -14.68 0.12 -16.92
N GLN A 45 -13.37 0.34 -17.05
CA GLN A 45 -12.82 1.53 -17.69
C GLN A 45 -13.16 1.58 -19.18
N ARG A 46 -13.15 0.43 -19.86
CA ARG A 46 -13.62 0.33 -21.24
C ARG A 46 -15.11 0.71 -21.34
N GLN A 47 -15.96 0.20 -20.45
CA GLN A 47 -17.39 0.52 -20.43
C GLN A 47 -17.64 2.01 -20.17
N ILE A 48 -16.88 2.63 -19.26
CA ILE A 48 -16.94 4.07 -19.00
C ILE A 48 -16.58 4.85 -20.27
N ASN A 49 -15.49 4.50 -20.95
CA ASN A 49 -15.09 5.16 -22.20
C ASN A 49 -16.17 5.00 -23.29
N GLU A 50 -16.78 3.82 -23.41
CA GLU A 50 -17.89 3.59 -24.35
C GLU A 50 -19.11 4.47 -24.02
N ILE A 51 -19.41 4.71 -22.75
CA ILE A 51 -20.48 5.62 -22.31
C ILE A 51 -20.13 7.08 -22.59
N GLU A 52 -18.87 7.49 -22.38
CA GLU A 52 -18.39 8.83 -22.70
C GLU A 52 -18.50 9.13 -24.20
N THR A 53 -18.07 8.21 -25.07
CA THR A 53 -18.25 8.35 -26.52
C THR A 53 -19.74 8.44 -26.92
N LYS A 54 -20.63 7.73 -26.21
CA LYS A 54 -22.09 7.85 -26.44
C LYS A 54 -22.61 9.21 -26.01
N LEU A 55 -22.12 9.76 -24.89
CA LEU A 55 -22.47 11.10 -24.41
C LEU A 55 -21.98 12.17 -25.39
N GLU A 56 -20.74 12.10 -25.86
CA GLU A 56 -20.19 13.04 -26.86
C GLU A 56 -21.04 13.04 -28.15
N ARG A 57 -21.38 11.86 -28.68
CA ARG A 57 -22.26 11.74 -29.85
C ARG A 57 -23.66 12.30 -29.60
N LEU A 58 -24.18 12.13 -28.39
CA LEU A 58 -25.49 12.64 -28.01
C LEU A 58 -25.47 14.18 -27.91
N GLU A 59 -24.39 14.74 -27.37
CA GLU A 59 -24.14 16.18 -27.31
C GLU A 59 -23.98 16.80 -28.71
N GLU A 60 -23.18 16.18 -29.58
CA GLU A 60 -23.00 16.62 -30.97
C GLU A 60 -24.33 16.69 -31.73
N ARG A 61 -25.17 15.65 -31.63
CA ARG A 61 -26.49 15.61 -32.26
C ARG A 61 -27.45 16.67 -31.69
N PHE A 62 -27.33 16.98 -30.41
CA PHE A 62 -28.13 18.03 -29.80
C PHE A 62 -27.71 19.42 -30.29
N ILE A 63 -26.40 19.67 -30.39
CA ILE A 63 -25.83 20.90 -30.94
C ILE A 63 -26.25 21.11 -32.40
N ASN A 64 -26.27 20.03 -33.18
CA ASN A 64 -26.72 20.05 -34.58
C ASN A 64 -28.25 20.09 -34.74
N GLU A 65 -29.00 20.29 -33.64
CA GLU A 65 -30.47 20.34 -33.60
C GLU A 65 -31.17 19.08 -34.15
N GLU A 66 -30.46 17.95 -34.22
CA GLU A 66 -30.99 16.67 -34.73
C GLU A 66 -31.91 15.97 -33.72
N ILE A 67 -31.87 16.38 -32.45
CA ILE A 67 -32.68 15.82 -31.37
C ILE A 67 -33.28 16.90 -30.49
N LYS A 68 -34.45 16.61 -29.92
CA LYS A 68 -35.15 17.53 -29.04
C LYS A 68 -34.53 17.59 -27.63
N PRO A 69 -34.64 18.72 -26.91
CA PRO A 69 -34.07 18.89 -25.57
C PRO A 69 -34.53 17.85 -24.54
N ASP A 70 -35.82 17.48 -24.57
CA ASP A 70 -36.43 16.47 -23.70
C ASP A 70 -35.84 15.07 -23.92
N LEU A 71 -35.55 14.75 -25.19
CA LEU A 71 -34.93 13.49 -25.56
C LEU A 71 -33.46 13.45 -25.12
N TYR A 72 -32.71 14.53 -25.35
CA TYR A 72 -31.33 14.69 -24.89
C TYR A 72 -31.24 14.47 -23.38
N GLU A 73 -32.03 15.22 -22.60
CA GLU A 73 -31.97 15.18 -21.14
C GLU A 73 -32.26 13.78 -20.58
N LYS A 74 -33.27 13.09 -21.13
CA LYS A 74 -33.63 11.72 -20.74
C LYS A 74 -32.49 10.74 -20.96
N PHE A 75 -31.84 10.76 -22.13
CA PHE A 75 -30.78 9.82 -22.46
C PHE A 75 -29.44 10.18 -21.80
N ALA A 76 -29.11 11.48 -21.69
CA ALA A 76 -27.93 11.95 -20.97
C ALA A 76 -27.99 11.55 -19.50
N LYS A 77 -29.17 11.72 -18.85
CA LYS A 77 -29.38 11.29 -17.46
C LYS A 77 -29.16 9.79 -17.30
N LYS A 78 -29.71 8.97 -18.20
CA LYS A 78 -29.55 7.50 -18.15
C LYS A 78 -28.08 7.09 -18.29
N LEU A 79 -27.36 7.64 -19.27
CA LEU A 79 -25.94 7.35 -19.50
C LEU A 79 -25.07 7.79 -18.31
N ARG A 80 -25.34 8.96 -17.72
CA ARG A 80 -24.63 9.42 -16.51
C ARG A 80 -24.89 8.51 -15.30
N GLN A 81 -26.12 8.04 -15.12
CA GLN A 81 -26.45 7.09 -14.04
C GLN A 81 -25.74 5.74 -14.24
N GLU A 82 -25.67 5.24 -15.48
CA GLU A 82 -24.95 4.00 -15.81
C GLU A 82 -23.45 4.15 -15.53
N LYS A 83 -22.84 5.26 -15.94
CA LYS A 83 -21.44 5.60 -15.62
C LYS A 83 -21.22 5.61 -14.10
N GLN A 84 -22.07 6.31 -13.36
CA GLN A 84 -21.94 6.40 -11.90
C GLN A 84 -22.02 5.02 -11.22
N ALA A 85 -22.93 4.15 -11.65
CA ALA A 85 -23.04 2.80 -11.10
C ALA A 85 -21.77 1.96 -11.35
N ILE A 86 -21.13 2.11 -12.51
CA ILE A 86 -19.87 1.44 -12.84
C ILE A 86 -18.72 2.02 -11.99
N GLU A 87 -18.65 3.34 -11.84
CA GLU A 87 -17.65 4.01 -11.00
C GLU A 87 -17.77 3.61 -9.51
N GLU A 88 -18.98 3.42 -9.01
CA GLU A 88 -19.23 2.91 -7.66
C GLU A 88 -18.74 1.47 -7.47
N ASN A 89 -18.90 0.62 -8.50
CA ASN A 89 -18.36 -0.75 -8.49
C ASN A 89 -16.82 -0.80 -8.56
N MET A 90 -16.17 0.26 -9.08
CA MET A 90 -14.71 0.41 -9.07
C MET A 90 -14.15 0.89 -7.72
N LYS A 91 -14.99 1.30 -6.75
CA LYS A 91 -14.52 1.72 -5.43
C LYS A 91 -14.02 0.52 -4.62
N GLY A 92 -12.76 0.16 -4.81
CA GLY A 92 -12.13 -0.92 -4.07
C GLY A 92 -10.65 -1.02 -4.37
N CYS A 93 -9.84 -0.62 -3.38
CA CYS A 93 -8.36 -0.52 -3.39
C CYS A 93 -7.82 0.81 -3.96
N PRO A 94 -7.11 1.61 -3.14
CA PRO A 94 -6.42 2.82 -3.64
C PRO A 94 -5.23 2.49 -4.55
N VAL A 95 -4.76 1.24 -4.54
CA VAL A 95 -3.66 0.75 -5.38
C VAL A 95 -4.22 0.10 -6.63
N SER A 96 -3.79 0.59 -7.79
CA SER A 96 -4.12 0.14 -9.14
C SER A 96 -2.86 -0.01 -9.98
N GLY A 97 -2.97 -0.61 -11.17
CA GLY A 97 -1.84 -0.75 -12.09
C GLY A 97 -1.21 0.60 -12.47
N SER A 98 -2.01 1.67 -12.57
CA SER A 98 -1.56 3.00 -12.95
C SER A 98 -0.79 3.75 -11.86
N ASN A 99 -0.94 3.38 -10.59
CA ASN A 99 -0.25 4.01 -9.46
C ASN A 99 0.63 3.03 -8.65
N LEU A 100 0.79 1.80 -9.13
CA LEU A 100 1.51 0.73 -8.45
C LEU A 100 2.96 1.12 -8.11
N ASP A 101 3.72 1.64 -9.07
CA ASP A 101 5.12 2.00 -8.85
C ASP A 101 5.26 3.12 -7.80
N TYR A 102 4.29 4.03 -7.72
CA TYR A 102 4.26 5.04 -6.65
C TYR A 102 4.15 4.39 -5.27
N PHE A 103 3.22 3.45 -5.09
CA PHE A 103 3.04 2.75 -3.81
C PHE A 103 4.22 1.84 -3.47
N ILE A 104 4.83 1.19 -4.46
CA ILE A 104 6.03 0.38 -4.26
C ILE A 104 7.20 1.25 -3.81
N ASN A 105 7.46 2.36 -4.50
CA ASN A 105 8.53 3.27 -4.13
C ASN A 105 8.30 3.86 -2.73
N ARG A 106 7.04 4.21 -2.40
CA ARG A 106 6.70 4.68 -1.05
C ARG A 106 6.91 3.61 0.02
N SER A 107 6.61 2.34 -0.29
CA SER A 107 6.84 1.23 0.64
C SER A 107 8.33 0.99 0.88
N VAL A 108 9.15 1.16 -0.16
CA VAL A 108 10.62 1.09 -0.07
C VAL A 108 11.14 2.22 0.81
N GLU A 109 10.77 3.46 0.52
CA GLU A 109 11.19 4.65 1.30
C GLU A 109 10.87 4.46 2.79
N ILE A 110 9.64 4.04 3.11
CA ILE A 110 9.26 3.76 4.50
C ILE A 110 10.14 2.67 5.11
N SER A 111 10.43 1.61 4.36
CA SER A 111 11.20 0.46 4.86
C SER A 111 12.69 0.75 5.01
N THR A 112 13.28 1.64 4.22
CA THR A 112 14.70 2.02 4.30
C THR A 112 14.97 3.17 5.25
N GLU A 113 13.96 4.00 5.55
CA GLU A 113 14.11 5.23 6.32
C GLU A 113 13.36 5.20 7.67
N LEU A 114 13.07 4.01 8.20
CA LEU A 114 12.32 3.85 9.46
C LEU A 114 12.82 4.73 10.63
N PRO A 115 14.13 4.79 10.94
CA PRO A 115 14.61 5.57 12.08
C PRO A 115 14.53 7.09 11.85
N SER A 116 14.82 7.56 10.63
CA SER A 116 14.74 8.98 10.29
C SER A 116 13.29 9.45 10.23
N LEU A 117 12.38 8.64 9.67
CA LEU A 117 10.94 8.90 9.67
C LEU A 117 10.41 9.00 11.09
N TRP A 118 10.83 8.11 12.00
CA TRP A 118 10.44 8.18 13.40
C TRP A 118 10.91 9.47 14.08
N ALA A 119 12.17 9.86 13.87
CA ALA A 119 12.77 11.02 14.54
C ALA A 119 12.24 12.37 14.02
N SER A 120 11.82 12.44 12.75
CA SER A 120 11.40 13.67 12.08
C SER A 120 9.88 13.84 11.93
N SER A 121 9.09 12.82 12.30
CA SER A 121 7.63 12.84 12.16
C SER A 121 6.92 13.55 13.31
N ASP A 122 5.74 14.08 13.00
CA ASP A 122 4.79 14.53 14.01
C ASP A 122 4.09 13.36 14.72
N TYR A 123 3.37 13.64 15.80
CA TYR A 123 2.69 12.61 16.60
C TYR A 123 1.73 11.75 15.77
N SER A 124 1.01 12.35 14.81
CA SER A 124 0.05 11.65 13.95
C SER A 124 0.74 10.61 13.06
N ASN A 125 1.85 10.99 12.42
CA ASN A 125 2.60 10.08 11.55
C ASN A 125 3.40 9.05 12.35
N ILE A 126 3.91 9.42 13.53
CA ILE A 126 4.47 8.48 14.50
C ILE A 126 3.43 7.38 14.84
N GLN A 127 2.20 7.76 15.16
CA GLN A 127 1.15 6.79 15.50
C GLN A 127 0.81 5.88 14.31
N LYS A 128 0.73 6.42 13.09
CA LYS A 128 0.54 5.61 11.87
C LYS A 128 1.69 4.63 11.68
N LEU A 129 2.93 5.08 11.87
CA LEU A 129 4.11 4.23 11.73
C LEU A 129 4.15 3.12 12.79
N GLN A 130 3.78 3.43 14.05
CA GLN A 130 3.65 2.41 15.09
C GLN A 130 2.60 1.36 14.72
N ASN A 131 1.42 1.79 14.26
CA ASN A 131 0.37 0.86 13.86
C ASN A 131 0.75 0.03 12.62
N LEU A 132 1.57 0.59 11.73
CA LEU A 132 2.08 -0.12 10.56
C LEU A 132 3.03 -1.26 10.96
N ILE A 133 3.94 -1.00 11.91
CA ILE A 133 4.96 -1.97 12.36
C ILE A 133 4.37 -2.94 13.40
N PHE A 134 3.53 -2.45 14.30
CA PHE A 134 2.91 -3.17 15.41
C PHE A 134 1.39 -3.03 15.33
N PRO A 135 0.72 -3.83 14.48
CA PRO A 135 -0.72 -3.69 14.23
C PRO A 135 -1.59 -3.95 15.46
N GLU A 136 -1.07 -4.65 16.47
CA GLU A 136 -1.75 -4.88 17.76
C GLU A 136 -1.30 -3.91 18.86
N GLY A 137 -0.46 -2.93 18.52
CA GLY A 137 0.08 -1.94 19.45
C GLY A 137 1.28 -2.43 20.25
N ILE A 138 1.78 -1.53 21.10
CA ILE A 138 2.92 -1.74 21.99
C ILE A 138 2.48 -1.49 23.43
N TYR A 139 2.76 -2.44 24.32
CA TYR A 139 2.48 -2.34 25.74
C TYR A 139 3.78 -2.10 26.51
N TYR A 140 3.77 -1.14 27.44
CA TYR A 140 4.94 -0.89 28.29
C TYR A 140 4.78 -1.56 29.66
N ASN A 141 5.70 -2.45 30.00
CA ASN A 141 5.73 -3.09 31.31
C ASN A 141 6.58 -2.27 32.28
N LYS A 142 5.92 -1.41 33.07
CA LYS A 142 6.57 -0.54 34.08
C LYS A 142 7.43 -1.30 35.11
N LYS A 143 7.12 -2.57 35.41
CA LYS A 143 7.86 -3.36 36.41
C LYS A 143 9.19 -3.89 35.88
N LYS A 144 9.31 -4.05 34.55
CA LYS A 144 10.52 -4.58 33.89
C LYS A 144 11.26 -3.54 33.06
N ASP A 145 10.71 -2.33 32.94
CA ASP A 145 11.21 -1.27 32.05
C ASP A 145 11.39 -1.73 30.59
N GLU A 146 10.45 -2.57 30.13
CA GLU A 146 10.50 -3.22 28.83
C GLU A 146 9.24 -2.90 28.02
N SER A 147 9.42 -2.64 26.72
CA SER A 147 8.32 -2.54 25.75
C SER A 147 8.03 -3.93 25.19
N ARG A 148 6.77 -4.37 25.27
CA ARG A 148 6.29 -5.64 24.71
C ARG A 148 5.37 -5.35 23.55
N SER A 149 5.65 -5.92 22.39
CA SER A 149 4.67 -5.99 21.30
C SER A 149 4.09 -7.39 21.24
N THR A 150 2.79 -7.53 21.03
CA THR A 150 2.18 -8.87 20.85
C THR A 150 2.46 -9.40 19.44
N LYS A 151 2.62 -8.50 18.46
CA LYS A 151 2.80 -8.87 17.06
C LYS A 151 3.52 -7.79 16.25
N VAL A 152 4.59 -8.19 15.56
CA VAL A 152 5.26 -7.38 14.52
C VAL A 152 4.63 -7.73 13.17
N ASN A 153 4.43 -6.73 12.33
CA ASN A 153 4.01 -6.92 10.95
C ASN A 153 5.01 -7.84 10.22
N SER A 154 4.49 -8.83 9.52
CA SER A 154 5.26 -9.93 8.93
C SER A 154 6.31 -9.47 7.93
N VAL A 155 6.07 -8.35 7.23
CA VAL A 155 7.02 -7.76 6.28
C VAL A 155 8.30 -7.34 7.01
N PHE A 156 8.17 -6.51 8.04
CA PHE A 156 9.33 -6.05 8.84
C PHE A 156 10.00 -7.21 9.57
N LEU A 157 9.24 -8.22 10.00
CA LEU A 157 9.82 -9.43 10.56
C LEU A 157 10.70 -10.19 9.56
N GLN A 158 10.32 -10.28 8.28
CA GLN A 158 11.18 -10.88 7.26
C GLN A 158 12.41 -10.01 6.97
N ILE A 159 12.26 -8.69 6.94
CA ILE A 159 13.40 -7.76 6.79
C ILE A 159 14.45 -8.01 7.88
N ALA A 160 14.02 -8.07 9.15
CA ALA A 160 14.91 -8.37 10.26
C ALA A 160 15.58 -9.75 10.16
N ARG A 161 14.87 -10.76 9.63
CA ARG A 161 15.45 -12.10 9.40
C ARG A 161 16.51 -12.08 8.31
N LEU A 162 16.26 -11.41 7.19
CA LEU A 162 17.22 -11.28 6.09
C LEU A 162 18.53 -10.63 6.56
N LYS A 163 18.41 -9.55 7.33
CA LYS A 163 19.55 -8.85 7.95
C LYS A 163 20.40 -9.78 8.83
N LYS A 164 19.77 -10.60 9.66
CA LYS A 164 20.49 -11.56 10.54
C LYS A 164 21.23 -12.64 9.76
N VAL A 165 20.60 -13.23 8.74
CA VAL A 165 21.24 -14.25 7.91
C VAL A 165 22.46 -13.67 7.19
N SER A 166 22.37 -12.43 6.69
CA SER A 166 23.52 -11.76 6.10
C SER A 166 24.67 -11.58 7.08
N CYS A 167 24.40 -11.13 8.31
CA CYS A 167 25.43 -10.95 9.33
C CYS A 167 26.06 -12.28 9.78
N GLN A 168 25.32 -13.39 9.77
CA GLN A 168 25.83 -14.72 10.11
C GLN A 168 26.71 -15.30 8.99
N ASN A 169 26.41 -14.98 7.73
CA ASN A 169 27.25 -15.39 6.61
C ASN A 169 28.59 -14.63 6.59
N GLU A 170 28.63 -13.41 7.14
CA GLU A 170 29.85 -12.61 7.29
C GLU A 170 30.64 -12.93 8.58
N LYS A 171 29.98 -13.46 9.61
CA LYS A 171 30.59 -13.85 10.89
C LYS A 171 30.33 -15.34 11.14
N GLY A 172 31.29 -16.20 10.77
CA GLY A 172 31.19 -17.66 10.90
C GLY A 172 30.50 -18.12 12.19
N LEU A 173 29.59 -19.10 12.05
CA LEU A 173 28.65 -19.62 13.04
C LEU A 173 29.08 -19.41 14.51
N GLN A 174 28.51 -18.41 15.17
CA GLN A 174 28.44 -18.38 16.63
C GLN A 174 26.99 -18.23 17.10
N ALA A 175 26.56 -19.29 17.81
CA ALA A 175 25.40 -19.50 18.67
C ALA A 175 24.20 -18.53 18.55
N GLU A 176 23.09 -19.09 18.07
CA GLU A 176 21.77 -18.47 17.98
C GLU A 176 21.21 -18.03 19.35
N LYS A 177 20.85 -16.74 19.48
CA LYS A 177 19.80 -16.33 20.42
C LYS A 177 18.45 -16.29 19.69
N PRO A 178 17.41 -16.97 20.21
CA PRO A 178 16.13 -17.05 19.52
C PRO A 178 15.45 -15.68 19.48
N LEU A 179 14.87 -15.33 18.32
CA LEU A 179 14.15 -14.07 18.04
C LEU A 179 13.05 -13.71 19.06
N LYS A 180 12.58 -14.67 19.87
CA LYS A 180 11.65 -14.43 20.99
C LYS A 180 12.27 -13.67 22.17
N SER A 181 13.59 -13.51 22.22
CA SER A 181 14.28 -12.81 23.32
C SER A 181 14.50 -11.31 23.05
N LEU A 182 14.01 -10.78 21.91
CA LEU A 182 14.17 -9.38 21.52
C LEU A 182 12.90 -8.53 21.72
N TRP A 183 11.80 -9.15 22.18
CA TRP A 183 10.47 -8.52 22.31
C TRP A 183 9.69 -9.07 23.50
#